data_AF-A0A512D098-F1
#
_entry.id   AF-A0A512D098-F1
#
_cell.length_a   1.000
_cell.length_b   1.000
_cell.length_c   1.000
_cell.angle_alpha   90.00
_cell.angle_beta   90.00
_cell.angle_gamma   90.00
#
_symmetry.space_group_name_H-M   'P 1'
#
loop_
_entity.id
_entity.type
_entity.pdbx_description
1 polymer ?
#
loop_
_entity_poly.entity_id
_entity_poly.type
_entity_poly.pdbx_seq_one_letter_code
_entity_poly.pdbx_strand_id
1 'polypeptide(L)'
;MAPVPEDNPAPRPPGPDASGAPGAPGALDASGASGGASVTAGSLNLPLSPVAADRVRWSSVVATLVAAVALLVAQDSGYAATLGVTLVLGLALAWGWPLLSGSWTPEATTVVLAVASVAIVLSALREDLLWVPAAVAFGIVLSFFGQLVRRTGREGLVLTLLSSFGGLVVIASGTTAVVAADTDRGQAVAVVAMAAVGAAVVTDLLAGVRAAVPVLGFVALAVAVLAAVVAASRFAGVGTLEALGIGAAAGTVSWSFRRVLALQPAMLTVRGQVGAGVGSVLVVGAVVHLFAVLA
;
A
#
# COMPACT_ATOMS: atom_id res chain seq x y z
N MET A 1 -60.41 -1.45 -42.45
CA MET A 1 -60.33 -2.91 -42.24
C MET A 1 -60.19 -3.16 -40.75
N ALA A 2 -61.26 -3.63 -40.14
CA ALA A 2 -61.28 -4.35 -38.85
C ALA A 2 -61.01 -5.85 -39.15
N PRO A 3 -61.03 -6.80 -38.18
CA PRO A 3 -60.59 -6.81 -36.77
C PRO A 3 -59.81 -8.11 -36.37
N VAL A 4 -59.25 -8.17 -35.14
CA VAL A 4 -59.20 -9.31 -34.15
C VAL A 4 -58.41 -10.60 -34.57
N PRO A 5 -57.65 -11.31 -33.68
CA PRO A 5 -58.11 -11.75 -32.36
C PRO A 5 -57.16 -11.61 -31.15
N GLU A 6 -57.78 -11.17 -30.05
CA GLU A 6 -57.42 -11.60 -28.70
C GLU A 6 -57.81 -13.06 -28.52
N ASP A 7 -56.91 -13.86 -27.94
CA ASP A 7 -57.33 -15.06 -27.22
C ASP A 7 -56.30 -15.46 -26.15
N ASN A 8 -56.79 -15.47 -24.91
CA ASN A 8 -56.56 -16.51 -23.90
C ASN A 8 -55.31 -16.44 -22.99
N PRO A 9 -55.38 -16.95 -21.74
CA PRO A 9 -56.32 -16.64 -20.66
C PRO A 9 -55.61 -16.17 -19.37
N ALA A 10 -56.41 -15.56 -18.49
CA ALA A 10 -56.04 -15.21 -17.13
C ALA A 10 -55.68 -16.43 -16.23
N PRO A 11 -54.92 -16.23 -15.13
CA PRO A 11 -54.52 -17.29 -14.21
C PRO A 11 -55.71 -17.84 -13.42
N ARG A 12 -55.84 -19.17 -13.36
CA ARG A 12 -56.81 -19.84 -12.47
C ARG A 12 -56.35 -19.72 -11.00
N PRO A 13 -57.24 -19.34 -10.06
CA PRO A 13 -56.95 -19.46 -8.64
C PRO A 13 -57.01 -20.94 -8.19
N PRO A 14 -56.17 -21.36 -7.22
CA PRO A 14 -56.22 -22.70 -6.65
C PRO A 14 -57.49 -22.88 -5.79
N GLY A 15 -58.23 -23.95 -6.07
CA GLY A 15 -59.38 -24.38 -5.28
C GLY A 15 -58.98 -25.04 -3.95
N PRO A 16 -59.83 -25.00 -2.91
CA PRO A 16 -59.59 -25.61 -1.62
C PRO A 16 -60.29 -26.97 -1.49
N ASP A 17 -59.55 -28.07 -1.57
CA ASP A 17 -59.98 -29.39 -1.13
C ASP A 17 -59.00 -29.84 -0.02
N ALA A 18 -59.39 -29.79 1.26
CA ALA A 18 -60.20 -30.78 1.96
C ALA A 18 -59.43 -32.08 2.28
N SER A 19 -58.87 -32.08 3.49
CA SER A 19 -59.00 -33.14 4.51
C SER A 19 -58.72 -34.61 4.16
N GLY A 20 -57.58 -35.10 4.67
CA GLY A 20 -57.56 -36.11 5.73
C GLY A 20 -57.44 -37.60 5.34
N ALA A 21 -56.33 -38.24 5.71
CA ALA A 21 -56.28 -39.33 6.71
C ALA A 21 -54.88 -39.98 6.79
N PRO A 22 -54.50 -40.59 7.94
CA PRO A 22 -53.12 -40.97 8.28
C PRO A 22 -52.82 -42.47 8.05
N GLY A 23 -51.59 -42.81 7.65
CA GLY A 23 -51.18 -44.21 7.48
C GLY A 23 -49.67 -44.43 7.37
N ALA A 24 -49.09 -44.84 8.50
CA ALA A 24 -47.91 -45.71 8.70
C ALA A 24 -46.49 -45.30 8.19
N PRO A 25 -45.43 -45.56 9.00
CA PRO A 25 -44.05 -45.22 8.68
C PRO A 25 -43.36 -46.32 7.87
N GLY A 26 -43.12 -46.05 6.59
CA GLY A 26 -42.27 -46.86 5.72
C GLY A 26 -40.98 -46.10 5.41
N ALA A 27 -39.89 -46.51 6.04
CA ALA A 27 -38.54 -46.09 5.69
C ALA A 27 -38.11 -46.80 4.39
N LEU A 28 -37.73 -46.03 3.38
CA LEU A 28 -36.52 -46.17 2.55
C LEU A 28 -36.70 -45.42 1.20
N ASP A 29 -35.71 -44.57 0.94
CA ASP A 29 -35.18 -44.11 -0.35
C ASP A 29 -36.08 -43.32 -1.33
N ALA A 30 -35.79 -42.02 -1.46
CA ALA A 30 -35.08 -41.48 -2.63
C ALA A 30 -35.03 -39.94 -2.65
N SER A 31 -33.87 -39.43 -3.06
CA SER A 31 -33.69 -38.25 -3.93
C SER A 31 -33.99 -36.83 -3.40
N GLY A 32 -32.97 -35.98 -3.53
CA GLY A 32 -33.18 -34.63 -4.05
C GLY A 32 -33.21 -33.48 -3.04
N ALA A 33 -32.13 -33.25 -2.30
CA ALA A 33 -31.87 -31.95 -1.67
C ALA A 33 -30.60 -31.32 -2.26
N SER A 34 -30.74 -30.84 -3.49
CA SER A 34 -30.02 -29.67 -3.98
C SER A 34 -30.44 -28.46 -3.14
N GLY A 35 -29.53 -27.88 -2.36
CA GLY A 35 -29.86 -26.65 -1.64
C GLY A 35 -28.83 -26.26 -0.60
N GLY A 36 -27.87 -25.43 -1.00
CA GLY A 36 -27.01 -24.72 -0.07
C GLY A 36 -25.71 -25.43 0.23
N ALA A 37 -24.86 -25.61 -0.80
CA ALA A 37 -23.45 -25.38 -0.58
C ALA A 37 -23.38 -23.99 0.08
N SER A 38 -23.11 -23.98 1.38
CA SER A 38 -22.74 -22.78 2.11
C SER A 38 -21.57 -22.20 1.33
N VAL A 39 -21.91 -21.19 0.53
CA VAL A 39 -20.98 -20.23 0.01
C VAL A 39 -20.18 -19.83 1.23
N THR A 40 -18.94 -20.31 1.31
CA THR A 40 -17.87 -19.70 2.09
C THR A 40 -17.68 -18.32 1.47
N ALA A 41 -18.67 -17.47 1.72
CA ALA A 41 -18.68 -16.06 1.43
C ALA A 41 -17.44 -15.57 2.14
N GLY A 42 -16.48 -15.14 1.34
CA GLY A 42 -15.17 -14.73 1.77
C GLY A 42 -15.33 -13.93 3.05
N SER A 43 -14.68 -14.41 4.10
CA SER A 43 -14.55 -13.70 5.35
C SER A 43 -14.27 -12.24 5.02
N LEU A 44 -15.29 -11.40 5.15
CA LEU A 44 -15.13 -9.97 5.20
C LEU A 44 -14.14 -9.77 6.33
N ASN A 45 -12.89 -9.47 5.96
CA ASN A 45 -11.81 -9.17 6.87
C ASN A 45 -12.24 -7.91 7.60
N LEU A 46 -13.00 -8.09 8.69
CA LEU A 46 -13.42 -7.00 9.55
C LEU A 46 -12.13 -6.31 10.00
N PRO A 47 -12.04 -4.98 9.86
CA PRO A 47 -10.88 -4.24 10.34
C PRO A 47 -10.66 -4.63 11.81
N LEU A 48 -9.42 -4.98 12.14
CA LEU A 48 -9.04 -5.36 13.50
C LEU A 48 -9.55 -4.29 14.46
N SER A 49 -10.10 -4.69 15.62
CA SER A 49 -10.55 -3.72 16.61
C SER A 49 -9.39 -2.75 16.94
N PRO A 50 -9.66 -1.45 17.20
CA PRO A 50 -8.62 -0.45 17.44
C PRO A 50 -7.60 -0.88 18.51
N VAL A 51 -8.04 -1.71 19.46
CA VAL A 51 -7.22 -2.24 20.56
C VAL A 51 -6.16 -3.25 20.09
N ALA A 52 -6.40 -4.00 19.01
CA ALA A 52 -5.39 -4.89 18.41
C ALA A 52 -4.38 -4.13 17.53
N ALA A 53 -4.75 -2.94 17.04
CA ALA A 53 -3.85 -2.05 16.29
C ALA A 53 -2.81 -1.34 17.18
N ASP A 54 -2.99 -1.35 18.51
CA ASP A 54 -2.10 -0.70 19.49
C ASP A 54 -0.86 -1.53 19.89
N ARG A 55 -0.63 -2.71 19.29
CA ARG A 55 0.62 -3.44 19.55
C ARG A 55 1.78 -2.82 18.77
N VAL A 56 2.90 -2.60 19.46
CA VAL A 56 4.16 -2.15 18.84
C VAL A 56 4.59 -3.16 17.78
N ARG A 57 4.62 -2.70 16.52
CA ARG A 57 4.96 -3.53 15.35
C ARG A 57 6.45 -3.42 15.05
N TRP A 58 7.26 -4.09 15.86
CA TRP A 58 8.73 -4.01 15.82
C TRP A 58 9.32 -4.21 14.42
N SER A 59 8.83 -5.17 13.63
CA SER A 59 9.39 -5.40 12.30
C SER A 59 9.14 -4.24 11.33
N SER A 60 8.04 -3.51 11.47
CA SER A 60 7.77 -2.31 10.67
C SER A 60 8.72 -1.18 11.07
N VAL A 61 8.93 -0.98 12.37
CA VAL A 61 9.85 0.03 12.91
C VAL A 61 11.27 -0.26 12.45
N VAL A 62 11.72 -1.50 12.60
CA VAL A 62 13.05 -1.95 12.16
C VAL A 62 13.18 -1.80 10.64
N ALA A 63 12.19 -2.21 9.85
CA ALA A 63 12.25 -2.07 8.40
C ALA A 63 12.34 -0.59 7.96
N THR A 64 11.57 0.31 8.58
CA THR A 64 11.66 1.75 8.31
C THR A 64 13.03 2.31 8.68
N LEU A 65 13.55 2.00 9.86
CA LEU A 65 14.87 2.47 10.30
C LEU A 65 15.98 1.94 9.39
N VAL A 66 15.97 0.65 9.08
CA VAL A 66 16.95 0.03 8.19
C VAL A 66 16.88 0.65 6.80
N ALA A 67 15.69 0.86 6.25
CA ALA A 67 15.53 1.49 4.94
C ALA A 67 16.01 2.96 4.93
N ALA A 68 15.68 3.75 5.94
CA ALA A 68 16.14 5.13 6.06
C ALA A 68 17.66 5.22 6.22
N VAL A 69 18.25 4.40 7.08
CA VAL A 69 19.71 4.33 7.27
C VAL A 69 20.42 3.83 6.02
N ALA A 70 19.88 2.80 5.34
CA ALA A 70 20.47 2.28 4.11
C ALA A 70 20.49 3.36 3.01
N LEU A 71 19.43 4.16 2.87
CA LEU A 71 19.41 5.27 1.91
C LEU A 71 20.40 6.38 2.30
N LEU A 72 20.50 6.72 3.59
CA LEU A 72 21.49 7.69 4.07
C LEU A 72 22.93 7.27 3.76
N VAL A 73 23.27 6.00 4.05
CA VAL A 73 24.61 5.45 3.78
C VAL A 73 24.86 5.36 2.26
N ALA A 74 23.85 4.97 1.49
CA ALA A 74 23.95 4.89 0.05
C ALA A 74 24.18 6.25 -0.60
N GLN A 75 23.57 7.31 -0.07
CA GLN A 75 23.75 8.67 -0.56
C GLN A 75 25.19 9.16 -0.40
N ASP A 76 25.84 8.82 0.71
CA ASP A 76 27.26 9.12 0.93
C ASP A 76 28.19 8.28 0.03
N SER A 77 27.73 7.10 -0.38
CA SER A 77 28.49 6.16 -1.23
C SER A 77 28.38 6.46 -2.73
N GLY A 78 27.47 7.35 -3.14
CA GLY A 78 27.26 7.79 -4.52
C GLY A 78 26.06 7.17 -5.24
N TYR A 79 25.83 7.65 -6.47
CA TYR A 79 24.61 7.41 -7.24
C TYR A 79 24.28 5.93 -7.52
N ALA A 80 25.29 5.12 -7.81
CA ALA A 80 25.08 3.69 -8.05
C ALA A 80 24.58 2.96 -6.78
N ALA A 81 25.03 3.37 -5.60
CA ALA A 81 24.60 2.79 -4.34
C ALA A 81 23.15 3.19 -4.01
N THR A 82 22.78 4.46 -4.23
CA THR A 82 21.40 4.93 -4.00
C THR A 82 20.40 4.23 -4.91
N LEU A 83 20.75 4.05 -6.18
CA LEU A 83 19.98 3.21 -7.12
C LEU A 83 19.84 1.78 -6.62
N GLY A 84 20.95 1.13 -6.24
CA GLY A 84 20.95 -0.25 -5.78
C GLY A 84 20.07 -0.44 -4.53
N VAL A 85 20.20 0.43 -3.54
CA VAL A 85 19.36 0.38 -2.33
C VAL A 85 17.90 0.64 -2.66
N THR A 86 17.60 1.64 -3.51
CA THR A 86 16.22 1.93 -3.91
C THR A 86 15.58 0.77 -4.66
N LEU A 87 16.34 0.06 -5.50
CA LEU A 87 15.90 -1.16 -6.16
C LEU A 87 15.56 -2.25 -5.13
N VAL A 88 16.44 -2.50 -4.16
CA VAL A 88 16.21 -3.49 -3.09
C VAL A 88 14.95 -3.13 -2.28
N LEU A 89 14.77 -1.85 -1.94
CA LEU A 89 13.57 -1.37 -1.27
C LEU A 89 12.32 -1.52 -2.13
N GLY A 90 12.40 -1.22 -3.42
CA GLY A 90 11.30 -1.41 -4.37
C GLY A 90 10.89 -2.88 -4.50
N LEU A 91 11.85 -3.81 -4.49
CA LEU A 91 11.59 -5.25 -4.46
C LEU A 91 11.01 -5.73 -3.12
N ALA A 92 11.51 -5.21 -2.00
CA ALA A 92 10.97 -5.50 -0.67
C ALA A 92 9.51 -4.99 -0.54
N LEU A 93 9.23 -3.83 -1.12
CA LEU A 93 7.87 -3.31 -1.23
C LEU A 93 7.02 -4.19 -2.14
N ALA A 94 7.48 -4.54 -3.34
CA ALA A 94 6.77 -5.42 -4.26
C ALA A 94 6.39 -6.77 -3.60
N TRP A 95 7.27 -7.27 -2.74
CA TRP A 95 7.03 -8.46 -1.93
C TRP A 95 5.96 -8.21 -0.86
N GLY A 96 6.03 -7.15 -0.05
CA GLY A 96 5.09 -6.92 1.06
C GLY A 96 3.74 -6.30 0.68
N TRP A 97 3.73 -5.49 -0.38
CA TRP A 97 2.63 -4.59 -0.75
C TRP A 97 1.33 -5.30 -1.13
N PRO A 98 1.33 -6.37 -1.96
CA PRO A 98 0.08 -7.01 -2.37
C PRO A 98 -0.74 -7.58 -1.21
N LEU A 99 -0.09 -7.95 -0.11
CA LEU A 99 -0.79 -8.39 1.10
C LEU A 99 -1.39 -7.20 1.85
N LEU A 100 -0.68 -6.08 1.93
CA LEU A 100 -1.13 -4.86 2.62
C LEU A 100 -2.35 -4.22 1.95
N SER A 101 -2.37 -4.22 0.62
CA SER A 101 -3.45 -3.64 -0.19
C SER A 101 -4.66 -4.56 -0.32
N GLY A 102 -4.59 -5.80 0.17
CA GLY A 102 -5.66 -6.80 0.05
C GLY A 102 -5.85 -7.32 -1.38
N SER A 103 -4.76 -7.46 -2.16
CA SER A 103 -4.85 -8.04 -3.50
C SER A 103 -5.38 -9.48 -3.45
N TRP A 104 -6.29 -9.80 -4.38
CA TRP A 104 -6.85 -11.15 -4.52
C TRP A 104 -5.86 -12.14 -5.13
N THR A 105 -4.85 -11.65 -5.87
CA THR A 105 -3.81 -12.47 -6.50
C THR A 105 -2.42 -11.96 -6.12
N PRO A 106 -2.01 -12.14 -4.84
CA PRO A 106 -0.82 -11.49 -4.30
C PRO A 106 0.47 -11.89 -5.01
N GLU A 107 0.59 -13.14 -5.49
CA GLU A 107 1.77 -13.61 -6.22
C GLU A 107 1.92 -12.93 -7.58
N ALA A 108 0.85 -12.89 -8.38
CA ALA A 108 0.86 -12.22 -9.67
C ALA A 108 1.16 -10.72 -9.52
N THR A 109 0.52 -10.04 -8.55
CA THR A 109 0.81 -8.63 -8.25
C THR A 109 2.26 -8.43 -7.78
N THR A 110 2.82 -9.36 -7.00
CA THR A 110 4.23 -9.30 -6.57
C THR A 110 5.17 -9.32 -7.77
N VAL A 111 4.96 -10.25 -8.71
CA VAL A 111 5.78 -10.37 -9.92
C VAL A 111 5.69 -9.11 -10.78
N VAL A 112 4.47 -8.60 -11.00
CA VAL A 112 4.24 -7.37 -11.76
C VAL A 112 4.96 -6.19 -11.12
N LEU A 113 4.82 -6.01 -9.81
CA LEU A 113 5.49 -4.92 -9.08
C LEU A 113 7.01 -5.09 -9.05
N ALA A 114 7.53 -6.31 -8.97
CA ALA A 114 8.97 -6.55 -9.00
C ALA A 114 9.56 -6.17 -10.35
N VAL A 115 8.95 -6.62 -11.46
CA VAL A 115 9.37 -6.26 -12.82
C VAL A 115 9.25 -4.75 -13.05
N ALA A 116 8.13 -4.15 -12.64
CA ALA A 116 7.94 -2.71 -12.76
C ALA A 116 8.92 -1.93 -11.88
N SER A 117 9.28 -2.42 -10.70
CA SER A 117 10.30 -1.81 -9.85
C SER A 117 11.65 -1.76 -10.53
N VAL A 118 12.05 -2.84 -11.21
CA VAL A 118 13.29 -2.85 -12.01
C VAL A 118 13.21 -1.80 -13.11
N ALA A 119 12.12 -1.78 -13.88
CA ALA A 119 11.96 -0.81 -14.96
C ALA A 119 11.96 0.65 -14.46
N ILE A 120 11.26 0.93 -13.36
CA ILE A 120 11.16 2.28 -12.78
C ILE A 120 12.52 2.73 -12.25
N VAL A 121 13.19 1.91 -11.44
CA VAL A 121 14.49 2.31 -10.84
C VAL A 121 15.59 2.38 -11.89
N LEU A 122 15.66 1.44 -12.84
CA LEU A 122 16.64 1.53 -13.93
C LEU A 122 16.37 2.70 -14.87
N SER A 123 15.15 3.23 -14.94
CA SER A 123 14.88 4.42 -15.75
C SER A 123 15.63 5.65 -15.24
N ALA A 124 15.93 5.70 -13.94
CA ALA A 124 16.74 6.76 -13.34
C ALA A 124 18.21 6.72 -13.79
N LEU A 125 18.75 5.60 -14.31
CA LEU A 125 20.12 5.55 -14.88
C LEU A 125 20.36 6.57 -16.01
N ARG A 126 19.29 7.09 -16.62
CA ARG A 126 19.38 8.11 -17.65
C ARG A 126 19.48 9.52 -17.09
N GLU A 127 19.48 9.69 -15.77
CA GLU A 127 19.47 10.96 -15.01
C GLU A 127 18.26 11.87 -15.32
N ASP A 128 17.45 11.53 -16.34
CA ASP A 128 16.23 12.21 -16.73
C ASP A 128 14.97 11.55 -16.13
N LEU A 129 14.17 12.35 -15.41
CA LEU A 129 12.85 11.95 -14.91
C LEU A 129 11.83 11.64 -16.02
N LEU A 130 12.13 11.97 -17.28
CA LEU A 130 11.25 11.74 -18.43
C LEU A 130 10.90 10.25 -18.62
N TRP A 131 11.79 9.35 -18.19
CA TRP A 131 11.59 7.91 -18.35
C TRP A 131 10.80 7.26 -17.20
N VAL A 132 10.70 7.94 -16.05
CA VAL A 132 9.95 7.42 -14.90
C VAL A 132 8.45 7.25 -15.23
N PRO A 133 7.75 8.24 -15.82
CA PRO A 133 6.37 8.06 -16.27
C PRO A 133 6.20 6.93 -17.28
N ALA A 134 7.15 6.77 -18.22
CA ALA A 134 7.11 5.69 -19.20
C ALA A 134 7.25 4.31 -18.53
N ALA A 135 8.14 4.16 -17.55
CA ALA A 135 8.30 2.94 -16.79
C ALA A 135 7.08 2.63 -15.90
N VAL A 136 6.44 3.66 -15.34
CA VAL A 136 5.17 3.51 -14.60
C VAL A 136 4.06 3.06 -15.55
N ALA A 137 3.94 3.68 -16.73
CA ALA A 137 2.97 3.28 -17.75
C ALA A 137 3.18 1.82 -18.18
N PHE A 138 4.44 1.40 -18.35
CA PHE A 138 4.78 0.00 -18.59
C PHE A 138 4.29 -0.92 -17.46
N GLY A 139 4.50 -0.55 -16.19
CA GLY A 139 3.97 -1.30 -15.03
C GLY A 139 2.45 -1.38 -14.99
N ILE A 140 1.74 -0.32 -15.39
CA ILE A 140 0.28 -0.29 -15.52
C ILE A 140 -0.17 -1.28 -16.60
N VAL A 141 0.45 -1.23 -17.79
CA VAL A 141 0.15 -2.16 -18.89
C VAL A 141 0.42 -3.60 -18.48
N LEU A 142 1.54 -3.88 -17.80
CA LEU A 142 1.87 -5.20 -17.29
C LEU A 142 0.84 -5.69 -16.25
N SER A 143 0.31 -4.79 -15.42
CA SER A 143 -0.77 -5.11 -14.49
C SER A 143 -2.04 -5.57 -15.22
N PHE A 144 -2.41 -4.91 -16.32
CA PHE A 144 -3.55 -5.33 -17.15
C PHE A 144 -3.30 -6.67 -17.83
N PHE A 145 -2.10 -6.92 -18.37
CA PHE A 145 -1.75 -8.24 -18.93
C PHE A 145 -1.87 -9.35 -17.89
N GLY A 146 -1.40 -9.11 -16.66
CA GLY A 146 -1.56 -10.05 -15.56
C GLY A 146 -3.03 -10.40 -15.27
N GLN A 147 -3.95 -9.46 -15.51
CA GLN A 147 -5.39 -9.69 -15.36
C GLN A 147 -6.03 -10.38 -16.57
N LEU A 148 -5.51 -10.16 -17.78
CA LEU A 148 -5.98 -10.88 -18.97
C LEU A 148 -5.62 -12.38 -18.92
N VAL A 149 -4.47 -12.72 -18.33
CA VAL A 149 -4.03 -14.12 -18.19
C VAL A 149 -4.77 -14.84 -17.05
N ARG A 150 -5.40 -14.10 -16.14
CA ARG A 150 -6.11 -14.66 -14.99
C ARG A 150 -7.34 -15.44 -15.46
N ARG A 151 -7.40 -16.73 -15.08
CA ARG A 151 -8.49 -17.65 -15.43
C ARG A 151 -9.68 -17.61 -14.46
N THR A 152 -9.52 -17.01 -13.29
CA THR A 152 -10.56 -16.88 -12.26
C THR A 152 -11.52 -15.72 -12.55
N GLY A 153 -12.74 -15.79 -12.02
CA GLY A 153 -13.80 -14.79 -12.24
C GLY A 153 -13.39 -13.34 -11.96
N ARG A 154 -14.15 -12.38 -12.51
CA ARG A 154 -13.86 -10.93 -12.52
C ARG A 154 -13.90 -10.25 -11.14
N GLU A 155 -14.22 -10.99 -10.09
CA GLU A 155 -14.27 -10.49 -8.72
C GLU A 155 -12.87 -10.02 -8.25
N GLY A 156 -12.82 -8.85 -7.62
CA GLY A 156 -11.57 -8.30 -7.08
C GLY A 156 -10.58 -7.76 -8.11
N LEU A 157 -10.96 -7.66 -9.39
CA LEU A 157 -10.10 -7.12 -10.46
C LEU A 157 -9.69 -5.68 -10.18
N VAL A 158 -10.67 -4.83 -9.84
CA VAL A 158 -10.43 -3.40 -9.51
C VAL A 158 -9.52 -3.26 -8.29
N LEU A 159 -9.75 -4.06 -7.24
CA LEU A 159 -8.91 -4.02 -6.03
C LEU A 159 -7.47 -4.44 -6.34
N THR A 160 -7.30 -5.44 -7.20
CA THR A 160 -5.97 -5.90 -7.65
C THR A 160 -5.26 -4.83 -8.48
N LEU A 161 -5.97 -4.12 -9.37
CA LEU A 161 -5.39 -2.98 -10.12
C LEU A 161 -5.01 -1.84 -9.18
N LEU A 162 -5.92 -1.45 -8.27
CA LEU A 162 -5.68 -0.37 -7.33
C LEU A 162 -4.47 -0.67 -6.44
N SER A 163 -4.35 -1.93 -6.00
CA SER A 163 -3.15 -2.45 -5.34
C SER A 163 -1.91 -2.24 -6.21
N SER A 164 -1.89 -2.73 -7.45
CA SER A 164 -0.73 -2.55 -8.32
C SER A 164 -0.37 -1.08 -8.49
N PHE A 165 -1.34 -0.22 -8.78
CA PHE A 165 -1.10 1.20 -9.02
C PHE A 165 -0.58 1.92 -7.77
N GLY A 166 -1.14 1.61 -6.59
CA GLY A 166 -0.61 2.13 -5.34
C GLY A 166 0.85 1.75 -5.11
N GLY A 167 1.23 0.51 -5.43
CA GLY A 167 2.62 0.05 -5.33
C GLY A 167 3.53 0.77 -6.31
N LEU A 168 3.11 0.92 -7.57
CA LEU A 168 3.84 1.65 -8.61
C LEU A 168 4.09 3.10 -8.22
N VAL A 169 3.07 3.79 -7.66
CA VAL A 169 3.19 5.19 -7.21
C VAL A 169 4.22 5.31 -6.08
N VAL A 170 4.22 4.40 -5.12
CA VAL A 170 5.19 4.42 -4.02
C VAL A 170 6.61 4.15 -4.52
N ILE A 171 6.80 3.20 -5.44
CA ILE A 171 8.10 2.90 -6.05
C ILE A 171 8.61 4.09 -6.87
N ALA A 172 7.74 4.69 -7.69
CA ALA A 172 8.05 5.87 -8.47
C ALA A 172 8.44 7.05 -7.58
N SER A 173 7.68 7.28 -6.49
CA SER A 173 8.01 8.28 -5.47
C SER A 173 9.40 8.07 -4.90
N GLY A 174 9.77 6.84 -4.53
CA GLY A 174 11.12 6.56 -4.01
C GLY A 174 12.22 6.80 -5.05
N THR A 175 11.92 6.53 -6.32
CA THR A 175 12.86 6.71 -7.43
C THR A 175 13.12 8.19 -7.73
N THR A 176 12.15 9.08 -7.56
CA THR A 176 12.38 10.52 -7.75
C THR A 176 13.36 11.09 -6.72
N ALA A 177 13.44 10.54 -5.51
CA ALA A 177 14.47 10.90 -4.53
C ALA A 177 15.88 10.52 -4.99
N VAL A 178 16.05 9.43 -5.73
CA VAL A 178 17.37 9.01 -6.25
C VAL A 178 17.88 10.04 -7.24
N VAL A 179 17.03 10.46 -8.19
CA VAL A 179 17.39 11.49 -9.18
C VAL A 179 17.66 12.83 -8.48
N ALA A 180 16.85 13.20 -7.49
CA ALA A 180 17.07 14.42 -6.72
C ALA A 180 18.42 14.43 -6.00
N ALA A 181 18.83 13.27 -5.45
CA ALA A 181 20.05 13.12 -4.67
C ALA A 181 21.35 13.14 -5.49
N ASP A 182 21.28 13.27 -6.82
CA ASP A 182 22.46 13.42 -7.69
C ASP A 182 23.13 14.82 -7.57
N THR A 183 22.45 15.76 -6.90
CA THR A 183 22.99 17.08 -6.61
C THR A 183 23.35 17.22 -5.13
N ASP A 184 24.40 17.99 -4.81
CA ASP A 184 24.81 18.27 -3.41
C ASP A 184 23.64 18.77 -2.55
N ARG A 185 22.78 19.62 -3.14
CA ARG A 185 21.58 20.16 -2.50
C ARG A 185 20.55 19.06 -2.25
N GLY A 186 20.22 18.26 -3.27
CA GLY A 186 19.24 17.19 -3.12
C GLY A 186 19.69 16.10 -2.16
N GLN A 187 21.00 15.83 -2.08
CA GLN A 187 21.57 14.97 -1.04
C GLN A 187 21.31 15.54 0.36
N ALA A 188 21.57 16.84 0.59
CA ALA A 188 21.27 17.48 1.88
C ALA A 188 19.78 17.42 2.24
N VAL A 189 18.89 17.73 1.28
CA VAL A 189 17.42 17.63 1.46
C VAL A 189 17.00 16.20 1.82
N ALA A 190 17.58 15.20 1.15
CA ALA A 190 17.26 13.82 1.41
C ALA A 190 17.75 13.35 2.78
N VAL A 191 18.95 13.78 3.22
CA VAL A 191 19.44 13.50 4.58
C VAL A 191 18.51 14.10 5.63
N VAL A 192 18.09 15.34 5.44
CA VAL A 192 17.13 16.03 6.34
C VAL A 192 15.79 15.29 6.38
N ALA A 193 15.27 14.85 5.23
CA ALA A 193 14.03 14.08 5.14
C ALA A 193 14.15 12.71 5.82
N MET A 194 15.25 11.98 5.61
CA MET A 194 15.46 10.66 6.23
C MET A 194 15.65 10.76 7.75
N ALA A 195 16.29 11.83 8.24
CA ALA A 195 16.36 12.12 9.67
C ALA A 195 14.95 12.35 10.25
N ALA A 196 14.09 13.11 9.55
CA ALA A 196 12.70 13.32 9.95
C ALA A 196 11.89 12.02 9.97
N VAL A 197 12.06 11.15 8.97
CA VAL A 197 11.42 9.82 8.89
C VAL A 197 11.87 8.92 10.04
N GLY A 198 13.17 8.87 10.31
CA GLY A 198 13.76 8.11 11.42
C GLY A 198 13.25 8.61 12.78
N ALA A 199 13.08 9.92 12.95
CA ALA A 199 12.53 10.49 14.17
C ALA A 199 11.01 10.22 14.29
N ALA A 200 10.26 10.30 13.19
CA ALA A 200 8.83 9.99 13.16
C ALA A 200 8.55 8.53 13.52
N VAL A 201 9.38 7.56 13.10
CA VAL A 201 9.14 6.14 13.43
C VAL A 201 9.38 5.82 14.91
N VAL A 202 10.21 6.59 15.62
CA VAL A 202 10.37 6.44 17.09
C VAL A 202 9.04 6.68 17.80
N THR A 203 8.16 7.52 17.26
CA THR A 203 6.83 7.74 17.84
C THR A 203 5.91 6.53 17.74
N ASP A 204 6.18 5.57 16.85
CA ASP A 204 5.41 4.33 16.78
C ASP A 204 5.68 3.42 18.00
N LEU A 205 6.79 3.63 18.72
CA LEU A 205 7.06 2.95 20.00
C LEU A 205 6.11 3.45 21.11
N LEU A 206 5.63 4.68 20.99
CA LEU A 206 4.66 5.27 21.93
C LEU A 206 3.22 4.84 21.64
N ALA A 207 2.97 4.19 20.50
CA ALA A 207 1.61 3.76 20.12
C ALA A 207 1.01 2.72 21.07
N GLY A 208 1.84 2.01 21.87
CA GLY A 208 1.36 1.11 22.92
C GLY A 208 0.80 1.82 24.16
N VAL A 209 0.97 3.14 24.28
CA VAL A 209 0.52 3.94 25.43
C VAL A 209 -0.84 4.57 25.11
N ARG A 210 -1.94 4.00 25.63
CA ARG A 210 -3.32 4.47 25.38
C ARG A 210 -3.52 5.97 25.62
N ALA A 211 -2.83 6.55 26.60
CA ALA A 211 -2.92 7.97 26.92
C ALA A 211 -2.25 8.88 25.87
N ALA A 212 -1.30 8.37 25.08
CA ALA A 212 -0.58 9.14 24.08
C ALA A 212 -1.29 9.19 22.71
N VAL A 213 -2.22 8.26 22.45
CA VAL A 213 -2.92 8.10 21.17
C VAL A 213 -3.47 9.41 20.56
N PRO A 214 -4.19 10.29 21.31
CA PRO A 214 -4.73 11.52 20.72
C PRO A 214 -3.66 12.54 20.33
N VAL A 215 -2.45 12.45 20.89
CA VAL A 215 -1.37 13.43 20.69
C VAL A 215 -0.25 12.89 19.78
N LEU A 216 -0.27 11.59 19.44
CA LEU A 216 0.79 10.94 18.66
C LEU A 216 1.13 11.66 17.35
N GLY A 217 0.12 12.16 16.62
CA GLY A 217 0.36 12.90 15.37
C GLY A 217 1.13 14.21 15.60
N PHE A 218 0.81 14.95 16.66
CA PHE A 218 1.51 16.17 17.04
C PHE A 218 2.94 15.87 17.52
N VAL A 219 3.13 14.79 18.28
CA VAL A 219 4.45 14.35 18.73
C VAL A 219 5.30 13.92 17.53
N ALA A 220 4.75 13.14 16.59
CA ALA A 220 5.42 12.72 15.37
C ALA A 220 5.85 13.92 14.52
N LEU A 221 4.96 14.90 14.33
CA LEU A 221 5.28 16.15 13.66
C LEU A 221 6.40 16.92 14.37
N ALA A 222 6.27 17.16 15.67
CA ALA A 222 7.24 17.95 16.43
C ALA A 222 8.64 17.31 16.42
N VAL A 223 8.70 15.99 16.63
CA VAL A 223 9.96 15.23 16.66
C VAL A 223 10.59 15.15 15.27
N ALA A 224 9.80 14.98 14.21
CA ALA A 224 10.28 15.00 12.83
C ALA A 224 10.85 16.37 12.43
N VAL A 225 10.14 17.45 12.76
CA VAL A 225 10.58 18.83 12.52
C VAL A 225 11.88 19.13 13.27
N LEU A 226 11.95 18.75 14.55
CA LEU A 226 13.17 18.96 15.35
C LEU A 226 14.35 18.20 14.75
N ALA A 227 14.17 16.93 14.39
CA ALA A 227 15.23 16.13 13.77
C ALA A 227 15.69 16.72 12.42
N ALA A 228 14.76 17.23 11.61
CA ALA A 228 15.08 17.90 10.35
C ALA A 228 15.92 19.16 10.56
N VAL A 229 15.56 20.01 11.53
CA VAL A 229 16.33 21.23 11.86
C VAL A 229 17.74 20.86 12.36
N VAL A 230 17.84 19.85 13.22
CA VAL A 230 19.13 19.35 13.71
C VAL A 230 19.99 18.81 12.57
N ALA A 231 19.40 18.02 11.66
CA ALA A 231 20.12 17.52 10.49
C ALA A 231 20.54 18.66 9.54
N ALA A 232 19.66 19.61 9.27
CA ALA A 232 19.92 20.75 8.39
C ALA A 232 21.04 21.65 8.91
N SER A 233 21.22 21.76 10.23
CA SER A 233 22.33 22.52 10.82
C SER A 233 23.74 22.06 10.39
N ARG A 234 23.84 20.86 9.82
CA ARG A 234 25.10 20.31 9.26
C ARG A 234 25.36 20.74 7.82
N PHE A 235 24.39 21.35 7.15
CA PHE A 235 24.47 21.71 5.73
C PHE A 235 24.26 23.22 5.57
N ALA A 236 25.23 23.91 4.96
CA ALA A 236 25.10 25.35 4.71
C ALA A 236 24.01 25.70 3.66
N GLY A 237 23.56 24.71 2.88
CA GLY A 237 22.61 24.90 1.78
C GLY A 237 21.14 24.77 2.14
N VAL A 238 20.78 24.30 3.34
CA VAL A 238 19.38 24.07 3.74
C VAL A 238 19.00 25.09 4.81
N GLY A 239 18.09 26.01 4.46
CA GLY A 239 17.63 27.03 5.40
C GLY A 239 16.78 26.45 6.53
N THR A 240 16.71 27.12 7.68
CA THR A 240 15.88 26.64 8.82
C THR A 240 14.41 26.49 8.43
N LEU A 241 13.84 27.46 7.70
CA LEU A 241 12.44 27.41 7.25
C LEU A 241 12.20 26.24 6.29
N GLU A 242 13.15 25.97 5.41
CA GLU A 242 13.11 24.84 4.49
C GLU A 242 13.19 23.51 5.26
N ALA A 243 14.08 23.41 6.25
CA ALA A 243 14.19 22.25 7.12
C ALA A 243 12.90 21.98 7.91
N LEU A 244 12.21 23.03 8.39
CA LEU A 244 10.89 22.90 9.02
C LEU A 244 9.88 22.30 8.04
N GLY A 245 9.86 22.80 6.79
CA GLY A 245 8.97 22.31 5.73
C GLY A 245 9.25 20.86 5.35
N ILE A 246 10.51 20.50 5.12
CA ILE A 246 10.95 19.13 4.81
C ILE A 246 10.59 18.20 5.96
N GLY A 247 10.94 18.57 7.20
CA GLY A 247 10.67 17.76 8.39
C GLY A 247 9.19 17.52 8.63
N ALA A 248 8.37 18.57 8.49
CA ALA A 248 6.93 18.47 8.60
C ALA A 248 6.35 17.56 7.50
N ALA A 249 6.69 17.79 6.24
CA ALA A 249 6.16 17.02 5.13
C ALA A 249 6.63 15.55 5.15
N ALA A 250 7.94 15.30 5.23
CA ALA A 250 8.50 13.96 5.23
C ALA A 250 8.04 13.13 6.44
N GLY A 251 8.10 13.73 7.64
CA GLY A 251 7.69 13.07 8.88
C GLY A 251 6.21 12.72 8.89
N THR A 252 5.34 13.68 8.55
CA THR A 252 3.88 13.46 8.57
C THR A 252 3.42 12.50 7.48
N VAL A 253 3.97 12.58 6.26
CA VAL A 253 3.63 11.64 5.17
C VAL A 253 4.04 10.23 5.57
N SER A 254 5.27 10.05 6.05
CA SER A 254 5.78 8.75 6.48
C SER A 254 4.96 8.16 7.65
N TRP A 255 4.67 8.97 8.67
CA TRP A 255 3.86 8.56 9.82
C TRP A 255 2.41 8.23 9.43
N SER A 256 1.77 9.10 8.64
CA SER A 256 0.40 8.89 8.17
C SER A 256 0.27 7.63 7.34
N PHE A 257 1.25 7.38 6.46
CA PHE A 257 1.30 6.15 5.66
C PHE A 257 1.32 4.89 6.54
N ARG A 258 2.21 4.85 7.55
CA ARG A 258 2.25 3.73 8.50
C ARG A 258 0.95 3.61 9.30
N ARG A 259 0.34 4.74 9.72
CA ARG A 259 -0.90 4.73 10.51
C ARG A 259 -2.11 4.23 9.71
N VAL A 260 -2.22 4.61 8.44
CA VAL A 260 -3.27 4.12 7.53
C VAL A 260 -3.10 2.61 7.29
N LEU A 261 -1.87 2.15 7.06
CA LEU A 261 -1.59 0.73 6.83
C LEU A 261 -1.68 -0.12 8.10
N ALA A 262 -1.50 0.46 9.29
CA ALA A 262 -1.60 -0.25 10.57
C ALA A 262 -2.98 -0.89 10.82
N LEU A 263 -4.01 -0.45 10.10
CA LEU A 263 -5.37 -1.01 10.15
C LEU A 263 -5.53 -2.28 9.30
N GLN A 264 -4.56 -2.59 8.43
CA GLN A 264 -4.64 -3.73 7.52
C GLN A 264 -4.35 -5.05 8.24
N PRO A 265 -5.12 -6.13 7.98
CA PRO A 265 -4.87 -7.45 8.57
C PRO A 265 -3.46 -8.00 8.28
N ALA A 266 -2.91 -7.68 7.10
CA ALA A 266 -1.58 -8.11 6.69
C ALA A 266 -0.45 -7.60 7.60
N MET A 267 -0.68 -6.55 8.39
CA MET A 267 0.27 -6.08 9.39
C MET A 267 0.49 -7.06 10.54
N LEU A 268 -0.33 -8.12 10.66
CA LEU A 268 -0.06 -9.25 11.57
C LEU A 268 1.10 -10.13 11.08
N THR A 269 1.49 -10.02 9.81
CA THR A 269 2.60 -10.78 9.23
C THR A 269 3.86 -9.93 9.14
N VAL A 270 5.03 -10.55 9.27
CA VAL A 270 6.32 -9.88 9.05
C VAL A 270 6.39 -9.28 7.64
N ARG A 271 5.87 -10.02 6.64
CA ARG A 271 5.83 -9.60 5.24
C ARG A 271 5.09 -8.28 5.03
N GLY A 272 3.91 -8.13 5.63
CA GLY A 272 3.16 -6.88 5.60
C GLY A 272 3.86 -5.76 6.36
N GLN A 273 4.42 -6.05 7.54
CA GLN A 273 5.15 -5.04 8.32
C GLN A 273 6.38 -4.49 7.58
N VAL A 274 7.15 -5.34 6.89
CA VAL A 274 8.27 -4.91 6.05
C VAL A 274 7.78 -4.03 4.89
N GLY A 275 6.73 -4.44 4.19
CA GLY A 275 6.16 -3.64 3.10
C GLY A 275 5.68 -2.25 3.55
N ALA A 276 5.05 -2.15 4.72
CA ALA A 276 4.57 -0.88 5.27
C ALA A 276 5.74 0.01 5.70
N GLY A 277 6.75 -0.60 6.36
CA GLY A 277 7.94 0.11 6.80
C GLY A 277 8.74 0.69 5.62
N VAL A 278 9.02 -0.14 4.62
CA VAL A 278 9.73 0.26 3.39
C VAL A 278 8.91 1.27 2.57
N GLY A 279 7.62 1.03 2.40
CA GLY A 279 6.73 1.95 1.68
C GLY A 279 6.67 3.33 2.31
N SER A 280 6.72 3.42 3.64
CA SER A 280 6.73 4.70 4.36
C SER A 280 8.00 5.53 4.16
N VAL A 281 9.10 4.90 3.73
CA VAL A 281 10.34 5.58 3.36
C VAL A 281 10.28 5.98 1.88
N LEU A 282 9.89 5.06 1.00
CA LEU A 282 9.82 5.33 -0.44
C LEU A 282 8.81 6.43 -0.79
N VAL A 283 7.66 6.49 -0.11
CA VAL A 283 6.64 7.53 -0.37
C VAL A 283 7.16 8.95 -0.15
N VAL A 284 8.18 9.12 0.70
CA VAL A 284 8.82 10.42 0.99
C VAL A 284 9.70 10.90 -0.16
N GLY A 285 10.05 10.04 -1.11
CA GLY A 285 10.94 10.44 -2.20
C GLY A 285 10.39 11.56 -3.09
N ALA A 286 9.08 11.61 -3.33
CA ALA A 286 8.44 12.74 -3.99
C ALA A 286 8.56 14.06 -3.20
N VAL A 287 8.53 14.00 -1.87
CA VAL A 287 8.75 15.19 -1.00
C VAL A 287 10.18 15.68 -1.17
N VAL A 288 11.16 14.76 -1.12
CA VAL A 288 12.58 15.09 -1.34
C VAL A 288 12.78 15.75 -2.70
N HIS A 289 12.22 15.15 -3.76
CA HIS A 289 12.33 15.70 -5.11
C HIS A 289 11.68 17.09 -5.23
N LEU A 290 10.50 17.29 -4.65
CA LEU A 290 9.82 18.58 -4.64
C LEU A 290 10.68 19.68 -4.00
N PHE A 291 11.22 19.43 -2.80
CA PHE A 291 12.06 20.41 -2.10
C PHE A 291 13.42 20.62 -2.78
N ALA A 292 13.98 19.60 -3.43
CA ALA A 292 15.20 19.73 -4.20
C ALA A 292 15.04 20.65 -5.42
N VAL A 293 13.84 20.74 -6.01
CA VAL A 293 13.55 21.55 -7.20
C VAL A 293 13.04 22.96 -6.86
N LEU A 294 12.37 23.15 -5.72
CA LEU A 294 11.71 24.41 -5.38
C LEU A 294 12.62 25.53 -4.86
N ALA A 295 13.90 25.26 -4.57
CA ALA A 295 14.79 26.17 -3.87
C ALA A 295 16.10 26.36 -4.63
#